data_AF-A8XSD8-F1
#
_entry.id   AF-A8XSD8-F1
#
_cell.length_a   1.000
_cell.length_b   1.000
_cell.length_c   1.000
_cell.angle_alpha   90.00
_cell.angle_beta   90.00
_cell.angle_gamma   90.00
#
_symmetry.space_group_name_H-M   'P 1'
#
loop_
_entity.id
_entity.type
_entity.pdbx_description
1 polymer ?
#
loop_
_entity_poly.entity_id
_entity_poly.type
_entity_poly.pdbx_seq_one_letter_code
_entity_poly.pdbx_strand_id
1 'polypeptide(L)' 'MNILGLLLLVLLAIAAPIAEAGRRCRSSTQCDYQSVCYNGYCYTIDEMFEKSRKLPHANL' A
#
# COMPACT_ATOMS: atom_id res chain seq x y z
N MET A 1 -31.45 6.38 -13.02
CA MET A 1 -30.12 6.00 -12.48
C MET A 1 -29.97 4.49 -12.65
N ASN A 2 -28.97 4.04 -13.39
CA ASN A 2 -28.84 2.63 -13.77
C ASN A 2 -28.14 1.84 -12.65
N ILE A 3 -28.85 0.89 -12.02
CA ILE A 3 -28.35 0.06 -10.90
C ILE A 3 -27.09 -0.70 -11.29
N LEU A 4 -26.95 -1.08 -12.57
CA LEU A 4 -25.76 -1.77 -13.07
C LEU A 4 -24.48 -0.92 -12.93
N GLY A 5 -24.60 0.41 -13.11
CA GLY A 5 -23.48 1.33 -12.94
C GLY A 5 -23.04 1.46 -11.48
N LEU A 6 -23.98 1.40 -10.54
CA LEU A 6 -23.68 1.43 -9.11
C LEU A 6 -22.91 0.16 -8.68
N LEU A 7 -23.33 -1.00 -9.18
CA LEU A 7 -22.70 -2.27 -8.86
C LEU A 7 -21.24 -2.33 -9.35
N LEU A 8 -20.99 -1.78 -10.55
CA LEU A 8 -19.65 -1.72 -11.14
C LEU A 8 -18.73 -0.79 -10.36
N LEU A 9 -19.23 0.36 -9.90
CA LEU A 9 -18.48 1.30 -9.07
C LEU A 9 -18.09 0.68 -7.73
N VAL A 10 -18.98 -0.10 -7.10
CA VAL A 10 -18.70 -0.80 -5.85
C VAL A 10 -17.61 -1.86 -6.06
N LEU A 11 -17.69 -2.66 -7.12
CA LEU A 11 -16.67 -3.67 -7.46
C LEU A 11 -15.29 -3.03 -7.69
N LEU A 12 -15.23 -1.93 -8.44
CA LEU A 12 -14.01 -1.17 -8.68
C LEU A 12 -13.42 -0.58 -7.40
N ALA A 13 -14.24 -0.06 -6.49
CA ALA A 13 -13.79 0.48 -5.21
C ALA A 13 -13.20 -0.60 -4.27
N ILE A 14 -13.65 -1.85 -4.37
CA ILE A 14 -13.10 -2.97 -3.59
C ILE A 14 -11.78 -3.48 -4.20
N ALA A 15 -11.61 -3.36 -5.52
CA ALA A 15 -10.38 -3.75 -6.23
C ALA A 15 -9.29 -2.66 -6.22
N ALA A 16 -9.66 -1.38 -6.12
CA ALA A 16 -8.75 -0.23 -6.01
C ALA A 16 -7.69 -0.34 -4.88
N PRO A 17 -7.99 -0.82 -3.65
CA PRO A 17 -6.98 -0.95 -2.61
C PRO A 17 -5.92 -2.03 -2.88
N ILE A 18 -6.03 -2.77 -4.00
CA ILE A 18 -5.02 -3.74 -4.45
C ILE A 18 -3.96 -3.05 -5.33
N ALA A 19 -4.28 -1.90 -5.94
CA ALA A 19 -3.40 -1.25 -6.90
C ALA A 19 -2.54 -0.11 -6.30
N GLU A 20 -3.01 0.56 -5.24
CA GLU A 20 -2.32 1.76 -4.70
C GLU A 20 -1.71 1.57 -3.31
N ALA A 21 -2.13 0.53 -2.57
CA ALA A 21 -1.43 0.12 -1.37
C ALA A 21 -0.57 -1.08 -1.76
N GLY A 22 0.74 -1.04 -1.48
CA GLY A 22 1.69 -2.10 -1.86
C GLY A 22 1.21 -3.52 -1.49
N ARG A 23 1.91 -4.55 -1.94
CA ARG A 23 1.50 -5.94 -1.67
C ARG A 23 1.28 -6.15 -0.16
N ARG A 24 0.10 -6.61 0.25
CA ARG A 24 -0.16 -6.90 1.68
C ARG A 24 0.78 -8.00 2.15
N CYS A 25 1.30 -7.84 3.35
CA CYS A 25 2.23 -8.78 3.94
C CYS A 25 1.94 -8.97 5.43
N ARG A 26 2.25 -10.17 5.93
CA ARG A 26 2.37 -10.42 7.38
C ARG A 26 3.81 -10.67 7.83
N SER A 27 4.70 -10.93 6.87
CA SER A 27 6.11 -11.21 7.08
C SER A 27 6.89 -10.71 5.86
N SER A 28 8.11 -10.25 6.07
CA SER A 28 9.00 -9.76 5.00
C SER A 28 9.34 -10.83 3.96
N THR A 29 9.19 -12.12 4.28
CA THR A 29 9.36 -13.22 3.31
C THR A 29 8.29 -13.27 2.22
N GLN A 30 7.16 -12.55 2.41
CA GLN A 30 6.09 -12.44 1.42
C GLN A 30 6.29 -11.27 0.44
N CYS A 31 7.36 -10.48 0.64
CA CYS A 31 7.69 -9.32 -0.17
C CYS A 31 8.85 -9.65 -1.13
N ASP A 32 8.94 -8.88 -2.22
CA ASP A 32 10.04 -8.99 -3.19
C ASP A 32 11.41 -8.70 -2.57
N TYR A 33 12.46 -9.13 -3.26
CA TYR A 33 13.85 -8.89 -2.86
C TYR A 33 14.08 -7.37 -2.66
N GLN A 34 14.76 -7.00 -1.57
CA GLN A 34 14.94 -5.59 -1.15
C GLN A 34 13.64 -4.86 -0.80
N SER A 35 12.64 -5.59 -0.30
CA SER A 35 11.43 -5.03 0.32
C SER A 35 11.25 -5.56 1.74
N VAL A 36 10.63 -4.75 2.60
CA VAL A 36 10.33 -5.10 3.98
C VAL A 36 8.83 -4.99 4.24
N CYS A 37 8.32 -5.85 5.12
CA CYS A 37 6.93 -5.75 5.54
C CYS A 37 6.78 -4.71 6.64
N TYR A 38 6.02 -3.65 6.38
CA TYR A 38 5.80 -2.58 7.34
C TYR A 38 4.35 -2.11 7.29
N ASN A 39 3.74 -1.94 8.46
CA ASN A 39 2.32 -1.57 8.58
C ASN A 39 1.35 -2.47 7.77
N GLY A 40 1.71 -3.74 7.56
CA GLY A 40 0.90 -4.69 6.78
C GLY A 40 1.08 -4.61 5.26
N TYR A 41 2.04 -3.82 4.77
CA TYR A 41 2.32 -3.62 3.35
C TYR A 41 3.82 -3.78 3.05
N CYS A 42 4.13 -4.32 1.87
CA CYS A 42 5.50 -4.40 1.37
C CYS A 42 5.94 -3.02 0.91
N TYR A 43 7.03 -2.52 1.48
CA TYR A 43 7.70 -1.31 1.04
C TYR A 43 9.08 -1.68 0.53
N THR A 44 9.49 -1.08 -0.58
CA THR A 44 10.89 -1.18 -1.00
C THR A 44 11.76 -0.41 -0.01
N ILE A 45 13.02 -0.82 0.08
CA ILE A 45 14.00 -0.14 0.91
C ILE A 45 14.12 1.35 0.51
N ASP A 46 14.03 1.66 -0.79
CA ASP A 46 14.08 3.05 -1.29
C ASP A 46 12.90 3.91 -0.80
N GLU A 47 11.67 3.39 -0.86
CA GLU A 47 10.49 4.10 -0.35
C GLU A 47 10.56 4.34 1.16
N MET A 48 11.15 3.41 1.91
CA MET A 48 11.40 3.59 3.33
C MET A 48 12.40 4.71 3.61
N PHE A 49 13.46 4.80 2.83
CA PHE A 49 14.44 5.87 2.94
C PHE A 49 13.85 7.22 2.55
N GLU A 50 13.03 7.28 1.50
CA GLU A 50 12.34 8.50 1.12
C GLU A 50 11.36 8.95 2.21
N LYS A 51 10.57 8.02 2.77
CA LYS A 51 9.65 8.32 3.87
C LYS A 51 10.39 8.80 5.12
N SER A 52 11.55 8.20 5.43
CA SER A 52 12.41 8.60 6.55
C SER A 52 13.04 9.97 6.33
N ARG A 53 13.38 10.33 5.08
CA ARG A 53 13.91 11.64 4.71
C ARG A 53 12.83 12.73 4.67
N LYS A 54 11.60 12.38 4.28
CA LYS A 54 10.42 13.26 4.24
C LYS A 54 9.76 13.46 5.60
N LEU A 55 10.20 12.79 6.66
CA LEU A 55 9.85 13.14 8.03
C LEU A 55 10.77 14.29 8.46
N PRO A 56 10.35 15.57 8.37
CA PRO A 56 11.02 16.60 9.16
C PRO A 56 10.83 16.16 10.61
N HIS A 57 11.93 16.09 11.36
CA HIS A 57 12.02 16.06 12.82
C HIS A 57 10.70 16.47 13.52
N ALA A 58 9.74 15.54 13.63
CA ALA A 58 8.53 15.75 14.42
C ALA A 58 8.85 15.19 15.80
N ASN A 59 9.70 15.95 16.50
CA ASN A 59 9.97 15.89 17.93
C ASN A 59 10.34 14.50 18.49
N LEU A 60 11.64 14.23 18.56
CA LEU A 60 12.24 13.77 19.82
C LEU A 60 13.56 14.52 20.05
#